data_AF-X7Z2Z4-F1
#
_entry.id   AF-X7Z2Z4-F1
#
_cell.length_a   1.000
_cell.length_b   1.000
_cell.length_c   1.000
_cell.angle_alpha   90.00
_cell.angle_beta   90.00
_cell.angle_gamma   90.00
#
_symmetry.space_group_name_H-M   'P 1'
#
loop_
_entity.id
_entity.type
_entity.pdbx_description
1 polymer ?
#
loop_
_entity_poly.entity_id
_entity_poly.type
_entity_poly.pdbx_seq_one_letter_code
_entity_poly.pdbx_strand_id
1 'polypeptide(L)'
;MILPYIAIVVFVVGHIWRWRYDQFGWTSHSTQLQERRLLKWGSPLFHYATFAAIFGHILGILVPKSVTDWLGIPETWYQDFSAVAGSTAAVGILIGAAVLTFRRTMIPGCAPLPAPWTTLR
;
A
#
# COMPACT_ATOMS: atom_id res chain seq x y z
N MET A 1 7.54 8.63 -22.98
CA MET A 1 6.98 9.58 -21.97
C MET A 1 5.45 9.65 -21.99
N ILE A 2 4.74 8.54 -22.24
CA ILE A 2 3.26 8.47 -22.27
C ILE A 2 2.67 7.67 -21.11
N LEU A 3 3.51 6.83 -20.47
CA LEU A 3 3.11 5.91 -19.40
C LEU A 3 2.37 6.55 -18.20
N PRO A 4 2.75 7.73 -17.67
CA PRO A 4 2.02 8.30 -16.53
C PRO A 4 0.58 8.71 -16.90
N TYR A 5 0.38 9.21 -18.12
CA TYR A 5 -0.95 9.58 -18.61
C TYR A 5 -1.84 8.35 -18.79
N ILE A 6 -1.30 7.27 -19.37
CA ILE A 6 -2.03 6.01 -19.52
C ILE A 6 -2.38 5.43 -18.15
N ALA A 7 -1.44 5.44 -17.19
CA ALA A 7 -1.69 4.96 -15.84
C ALA A 7 -2.83 5.72 -15.15
N ILE A 8 -2.86 7.05 -15.25
CA ILE A 8 -3.94 7.88 -14.68
C ILE A 8 -5.26 7.61 -15.38
N VAL A 9 -5.28 7.53 -16.72
CA VAL A 9 -6.51 7.24 -17.47
C VAL A 9 -7.09 5.88 -17.10
N VAL A 10 -6.24 4.83 -17.07
CA VAL A 10 -6.67 3.48 -16.69
C VAL A 10 -7.13 3.45 -15.23
N PHE A 11 -6.45 4.15 -14.33
CA PHE A 11 -6.87 4.29 -12.94
C PHE A 11 -8.26 4.91 -12.84
N VAL A 12 -8.50 6.08 -13.44
CA VAL A 12 -9.80 6.79 -13.34
C VAL A 12 -10.92 6.02 -14.02
N VAL A 13 -10.74 5.61 -15.28
CA VAL A 13 -11.78 4.90 -16.05
C VAL A 13 -12.08 3.54 -15.44
N GLY A 14 -11.04 2.80 -15.02
CA GLY A 14 -11.20 1.52 -14.34
C GLY A 14 -11.95 1.63 -13.01
N HIS A 15 -11.69 2.68 -12.22
CA HIS A 15 -12.43 2.93 -10.97
C HIS A 15 -13.90 3.23 -11.23
N ILE A 16 -14.22 4.10 -12.20
CA ILE A 16 -15.61 4.45 -12.55
C ILE A 16 -16.36 3.22 -13.06
N TRP A 17 -15.73 2.43 -13.94
CA TRP A 17 -16.32 1.18 -14.43
C TRP A 17 -16.59 0.22 -13.26
N ARG A 18 -15.58 -0.11 -12.45
CA ARG A 18 -15.75 -1.04 -11.32
C ARG A 18 -16.86 -0.58 -10.37
N TRP A 19 -16.94 0.72 -10.09
CA TRP A 19 -18.01 1.29 -9.27
C TRP A 19 -19.41 1.16 -9.89
N ARG A 20 -19.54 1.19 -11.21
CA ARG A 20 -20.85 1.13 -11.89
C ARG A 20 -21.34 -0.29 -12.17
N TYR A 21 -20.44 -1.24 -12.40
CA TYR A 21 -20.80 -2.59 -12.84
C TYR A 21 -20.52 -3.69 -11.80
N ASP A 22 -19.62 -3.48 -10.84
CA ASP A 22 -19.25 -4.47 -9.82
C ASP A 22 -19.25 -3.86 -8.41
N GLN A 23 -20.43 -3.40 -7.99
CA GLN A 23 -20.63 -2.85 -6.65
C GLN A 23 -20.55 -3.92 -5.56
N PHE A 24 -21.02 -5.14 -5.87
CA PHE A 24 -21.02 -6.25 -4.92
C PHE A 24 -19.60 -6.78 -4.64
N GLY A 25 -18.67 -6.69 -5.60
CA GLY A 25 -17.25 -6.97 -5.42
C GLY A 25 -16.45 -5.81 -4.79
N TRP A 26 -17.06 -4.68 -4.46
CA TRP A 26 -16.40 -3.55 -3.80
C TRP A 26 -16.36 -3.73 -2.29
N THR A 27 -15.65 -4.76 -1.82
CA THR A 27 -15.41 -4.98 -0.40
C THR A 27 -13.95 -5.33 -0.15
N SER A 28 -13.46 -5.11 1.07
CA SER A 28 -12.07 -5.39 1.43
C SER A 28 -11.72 -6.89 1.50
N HIS A 29 -12.65 -7.80 1.17
CA HIS A 29 -12.50 -9.27 1.24
C HIS A 29 -11.71 -9.72 2.49
N SER A 30 -12.17 -9.31 3.67
CA SER A 30 -11.44 -9.58 4.92
C SER A 30 -11.40 -11.08 5.23
N THR A 31 -10.19 -11.61 5.39
CA THR A 31 -9.95 -13.01 5.81
C THR A 31 -9.80 -13.13 7.33
N GLN A 32 -10.27 -12.13 8.07
CA GLN A 32 -10.17 -12.10 9.54
C GLN A 32 -10.98 -13.22 10.21
N LEU A 33 -12.01 -13.76 9.57
CA LEU A 33 -12.78 -14.89 10.11
C LEU A 33 -11.99 -16.20 10.06
N GLN A 34 -11.19 -16.43 9.02
CA GLN A 34 -10.36 -17.64 8.87
C GLN A 34 -9.13 -17.63 9.78
N GLU A 35 -8.45 -16.49 9.95
CA GLU A 35 -7.22 -16.44 10.74
C GLU A 35 -7.06 -15.07 11.41
N ARG A 36 -7.26 -15.04 12.74
CA ARG A 36 -7.19 -13.81 13.56
C ARG A 36 -5.82 -13.54 14.16
N ARG A 37 -5.03 -14.56 14.49
CA ARG A 37 -3.84 -14.39 15.34
C ARG A 37 -2.72 -13.63 14.62
N LEU A 38 -2.42 -14.05 13.40
CA LEU A 38 -1.39 -13.39 12.57
C LEU A 38 -1.90 -12.07 11.97
N LEU A 39 -3.20 -11.99 11.64
CA LEU A 39 -3.78 -10.78 11.06
C LEU A 39 -3.80 -9.60 12.06
N LYS A 40 -4.00 -9.88 13.36
CA LYS A 40 -4.04 -8.86 14.43
C LYS A 40 -2.77 -8.03 14.51
N TRP A 41 -1.61 -8.61 14.22
CA TRP A 41 -0.33 -7.91 14.28
C TRP A 41 0.17 -7.50 12.89
N GLY A 42 0.03 -8.36 11.88
CA GLY A 42 0.49 -8.10 10.53
C GLY A 42 -0.29 -7.00 9.82
N SER A 43 -1.62 -6.95 9.98
CA SER A 43 -2.45 -5.97 9.29
C SER A 43 -2.20 -4.53 9.77
N PRO A 44 -2.21 -4.22 11.08
CA PRO A 44 -1.91 -2.87 11.54
C PRO A 44 -0.48 -2.43 11.20
N LEU A 45 0.52 -3.32 11.35
CA LEU A 45 1.90 -3.00 11.00
C LEU A 45 2.04 -2.59 9.52
N PHE A 46 1.46 -3.36 8.61
CA PHE A 46 1.46 -3.04 7.19
C PHE A 46 0.75 -1.72 6.88
N HIS A 47 -0.42 -1.47 7.48
CA HIS A 47 -1.19 -0.25 7.22
C HIS A 47 -0.50 0.99 7.80
N TYR A 48 -0.03 0.95 9.05
CA TYR A 48 0.67 2.08 9.65
C TYR A 48 1.96 2.42 8.89
N ALA A 49 2.74 1.40 8.49
CA ALA A 49 3.94 1.62 7.70
C ALA A 49 3.61 2.17 6.30
N THR A 50 2.54 1.69 5.66
CA THR A 50 2.10 2.18 4.35
C THR A 50 1.60 3.62 4.43
N PHE A 51 0.80 3.97 5.45
CA PHE A 51 0.36 5.35 5.66
C PHE A 51 1.54 6.27 5.94
N ALA A 52 2.48 5.86 6.80
CA ALA A 52 3.71 6.61 7.03
C ALA A 52 4.49 6.87 5.74
N ALA A 53 4.60 5.87 4.85
CA ALA A 53 5.24 6.05 3.54
C ALA A 53 4.48 6.98 2.61
N ILE A 54 3.14 6.89 2.54
CA ILE A 54 2.30 7.79 1.73
C ILE A 54 2.46 9.23 2.20
N PHE A 55 2.36 9.49 3.51
CA PHE A 55 2.57 10.82 4.07
C PHE A 55 4.00 11.30 3.83
N GLY A 56 5.00 10.43 3.97
CA GLY A 56 6.39 10.74 3.65
C GLY A 56 6.58 11.16 2.19
N HIS A 57 5.95 10.48 1.23
CA HIS A 57 6.01 10.87 -0.19
C HIS A 57 5.29 12.18 -0.48
N ILE A 58 4.12 12.41 0.14
CA ILE A 58 3.40 13.68 0.00
C ILE A 58 4.27 14.82 0.53
N LEU A 59 4.86 14.66 1.72
CA LEU A 59 5.75 15.67 2.29
C LEU A 59 7.05 15.85 1.49
N GLY A 60 7.60 14.77 0.92
CA GLY A 60 8.79 14.81 0.08
C GLY A 60 8.59 15.50 -1.27
N ILE A 61 7.38 15.39 -1.85
CA ILE A 61 7.06 15.98 -3.16
C ILE A 61 6.45 17.38 -3.03
N LEU A 62 5.65 17.61 -1.98
CA LEU A 62 4.84 18.82 -1.84
C LEU A 62 5.53 19.94 -1.06
N VAL A 63 6.62 19.67 -0.33
CA VAL A 63 7.38 20.71 0.39
C VAL A 63 8.42 21.32 -0.55
N PRO A 64 8.23 22.56 -1.02
CA PRO A 64 9.20 23.20 -1.88
C PRO A 64 10.36 23.77 -1.05
N LYS A 65 11.55 23.80 -1.64
CA LYS A 65 12.79 24.31 -1.00
C LYS A 65 12.64 25.71 -0.41
N SER A 66 11.81 26.54 -1.05
CA SER A 66 11.49 27.90 -0.59
C SER A 66 10.79 27.95 0.77
N VAL A 67 10.03 26.91 1.15
CA VAL A 67 9.35 26.83 2.45
C VAL A 67 10.31 26.36 3.54
N THR A 68 11.21 25.42 3.24
CA THR A 68 12.26 24.98 4.17
C THR A 68 13.30 26.08 4.42
N ASP A 69 13.66 26.85 3.40
CA ASP A 69 14.55 28.00 3.52
C ASP A 69 13.93 29.13 4.37
N TRP A 70 12.60 29.35 4.26
CA TRP A 70 11.89 30.31 5.10
C TRP A 70 11.77 29.86 6.57
N LEU A 71 11.68 28.56 6.81
CA LEU A 71 11.67 27.95 8.15
C LEU A 71 13.07 27.82 8.77
N GLY A 72 14.14 28.11 8.02
CA GLY A 72 15.53 28.04 8.50
C GLY A 72 16.01 26.62 8.81
N ILE A 73 15.41 25.60 8.20
CA ILE A 73 15.79 24.20 8.41
C ILE A 73 16.96 23.87 7.47
N PRO A 74 18.12 23.40 7.99
CA PRO A 74 19.23 23.04 7.13
C PRO A 74 18.87 21.86 6.22
N GLU A 75 19.20 21.98 4.94
CA GLU A 75 18.93 20.98 3.88
C GLU A 75 19.36 19.56 4.26
N THR A 76 20.53 19.44 4.89
CA THR A 76 21.09 18.16 5.36
C THR A 76 20.17 17.47 6.36
N TRP A 77 19.51 18.23 7.23
CA TRP A 77 18.60 17.69 8.23
C TRP A 77 17.31 17.17 7.60
N TYR A 78 16.79 17.87 6.58
CA TYR A 78 15.62 17.42 5.82
C TYR A 78 15.93 16.15 5.03
N GLN A 79 17.09 16.10 4.39
CA GLN A 79 17.53 14.93 3.61
C GLN A 79 17.75 13.70 4.50
N ASP A 80 18.44 13.87 5.64
CA ASP A 80 18.69 12.78 6.59
C ASP A 80 17.38 12.30 7.22
N PHE A 81 16.50 13.22 7.63
CA PHE A 81 15.19 12.88 8.16
C PHE A 81 14.36 12.09 7.13
N SER A 82 14.30 12.56 5.89
CA SER A 82 13.56 11.88 4.82
C SER A 82 14.14 10.50 4.51
N ALA A 83 15.47 10.35 4.51
CA ALA A 83 16.13 9.07 4.29
C ALA A 83 15.84 8.06 5.40
N VAL A 84 15.94 8.49 6.66
CA VAL A 84 15.69 7.62 7.83
C VAL A 84 14.20 7.27 7.95
N ALA A 85 13.31 8.27 7.85
CA ALA A 85 11.87 8.07 7.93
C ALA A 85 11.37 7.18 6.77
N GLY A 86 11.87 7.41 5.55
CA GLY A 86 11.55 6.58 4.38
C GLY A 86 12.04 5.14 4.54
N SER A 87 13.28 4.95 4.98
CA SER A 87 13.87 3.61 5.15
C SER A 87 13.17 2.80 6.24
N THR A 88 12.85 3.43 7.37
CA THR A 88 12.12 2.78 8.47
C THR A 88 10.70 2.40 8.06
N ALA A 89 9.99 3.27 7.32
CA ALA A 89 8.69 2.95 6.76
C ALA A 89 8.77 1.78 5.76
N ALA A 90 9.78 1.76 4.87
CA ALA A 90 9.98 0.69 3.91
C ALA A 90 10.21 -0.67 4.60
N VAL A 91 11.05 -0.72 5.63
CA VAL A 91 11.27 -1.93 6.43
C VAL A 91 9.97 -2.41 7.09
N GLY A 92 9.18 -1.49 7.67
CA GLY A 92 7.88 -1.81 8.27
C GLY A 92 6.89 -2.41 7.25
N ILE A 93 6.84 -1.86 6.04
CA ILE A 93 6.01 -2.38 4.94
C ILE A 93 6.48 -3.78 4.53
N LEU A 94 7.79 -3.98 4.34
CA LEU A 94 8.35 -5.27 3.94
C LEU A 94 8.07 -6.36 4.97
N ILE A 95 8.25 -6.06 6.26
CA ILE A 95 7.95 -7.01 7.34
C ILE A 95 6.44 -7.32 7.38
N GLY A 96 5.59 -6.30 7.32
CA GLY A 96 4.13 -6.47 7.30
C GLY A 96 3.66 -7.28 6.09
N ALA A 97 4.18 -6.98 4.90
CA ALA A 97 3.87 -7.68 3.65
C ALA A 97 4.39 -9.13 3.67
N ALA A 98 5.59 -9.38 4.20
CA ALA A 98 6.15 -10.72 4.32
C ALA A 98 5.28 -11.60 5.24
N VAL A 99 4.86 -11.09 6.40
CA VAL A 99 3.98 -11.81 7.33
C VAL A 99 2.62 -12.12 6.68
N LEU A 100 2.02 -11.16 5.97
CA LEU A 100 0.73 -11.35 5.31
C LEU A 100 0.82 -12.30 4.10
N THR A 101 1.92 -12.24 3.35
CA THR A 101 2.16 -13.13 2.20
C THR A 101 2.40 -14.56 2.66
N PHE A 102 3.24 -14.76 3.68
CA PHE A 102 3.48 -16.06 4.30
C PHE A 102 2.17 -16.70 4.79
N ARG A 103 1.32 -15.90 5.45
CA ARG A 103 -0.01 -16.35 5.88
C ARG A 103 -0.88 -16.82 4.71
N ARG A 104 -0.87 -16.09 3.58
CA ARG A 104 -1.71 -16.38 2.43
C ARG A 104 -1.30 -17.65 1.68
N THR A 105 0.00 -17.98 1.68
CA THR A 105 0.52 -19.15 0.96
C THR A 105 0.58 -20.40 1.82
N MET A 106 0.83 -20.27 3.13
CA MET A 106 1.08 -21.42 4.02
C MET A 106 -0.16 -21.91 4.75
N ILE A 107 -1.24 -21.12 4.83
CA ILE A 107 -2.49 -21.52 5.51
C ILE A 107 -3.51 -21.98 4.46
N PRO A 108 -3.85 -23.28 4.37
CA PRO A 108 -4.75 -23.81 3.34
C PRO A 108 -6.14 -23.16 3.33
N GLY A 109 -6.67 -22.77 4.50
CA GLY A 109 -7.97 -22.10 4.61
C GLY A 109 -8.00 -20.65 4.12
N CYS A 110 -6.83 -20.00 3.93
CA CYS A 110 -6.70 -18.63 3.41
C CYS A 110 -6.09 -18.60 1.99
N ALA A 111 -5.71 -19.76 1.45
CA ALA A 111 -5.19 -19.85 0.09
C ALA A 111 -6.30 -19.45 -0.90
N PRO A 112 -5.99 -18.67 -1.94
CA PRO A 112 -6.99 -18.32 -2.94
C PRO A 112 -7.51 -19.60 -3.59
N LEU A 113 -8.84 -19.73 -3.69
CA LEU A 113 -9.46 -20.76 -4.52
C LEU A 113 -8.87 -20.69 -5.93
N PRO A 114 -8.67 -21.83 -6.60
CA PRO A 114 -8.26 -21.85 -8.00
C PRO A 114 -9.26 -21.00 -8.79
N ALA A 115 -8.73 -20.13 -9.64
CA ALA A 115 -9.55 -19.16 -10.34
C ALA A 115 -10.65 -19.88 -11.15
N PRO A 116 -11.88 -19.36 -11.22
CA PRO A 116 -13.02 -20.09 -11.76
C PRO A 116 -12.86 -20.51 -13.23
N TRP A 117 -11.99 -19.86 -14.00
CA TRP A 117 -11.63 -20.26 -15.35
C TRP A 117 -10.75 -21.52 -15.43
N THR A 118 -10.20 -22.01 -14.31
CA THR A 118 -9.40 -23.24 -14.25
C THR A 118 -10.25 -24.50 -14.09
N THR A 119 -11.52 -24.38 -13.68
CA THR A 119 -12.46 -25.49 -13.48
C THR A 119 -13.43 -25.69 -14.66
N LEU A 120 -13.38 -24.83 -15.68
CA LEU A 120 -14.09 -25.03 -16.94
C LEU A 120 -13.17 -25.83 -17.89
N ARG A 121 -13.26 -27.15 -17.81
CA ARG A 121 -12.72 -28.09 -18.81
C ARG A 121 -13.86 -28.80 -19.52
#